data_AF-A0A4M9XMD8-F1
#
_entry.id   AF-A0A4M9XMD8-F1
#
_cell.length_a   1.000
_cell.length_b   1.000
_cell.length_c   1.000
_cell.angle_alpha   90.00
_cell.angle_beta   90.00
_cell.angle_gamma   90.00
#
_symmetry.space_group_name_H-M   'P 1'
#
loop_
_entity.id
_entity.type
_entity.pdbx_description
1 polymer ?
#
loop_
_entity_poly.entity_id
_entity_poly.type
_entity_poly.pdbx_seq_one_letter_code
_entity_poly.pdbx_strand_id
1 'polypeptide(L)'
;MIWVKVVDSDDWVDPRAYLKILETLQELESKGQEVDVFVTNFVYEKEGQSRKKSMSYDSVLPVRQIFGWDQVGNFSKGQYTMMHSLIYRTDLLRASQF
;
A
#
# COMPACT_ATOMS: atom_id res chain seq x y z
N MET A 1 -6.99 10.83 -13.25
CA MET A 1 -6.30 10.36 -12.03
C MET A 1 -6.29 8.84 -12.06
N ILE A 2 -5.12 8.23 -12.17
CA ILE A 2 -4.97 6.78 -12.41
C ILE A 2 -4.89 5.98 -11.10
N TRP A 3 -4.39 6.62 -10.04
CA TRP A 3 -4.17 6.02 -8.73
C TRP A 3 -4.86 6.81 -7.63
N VAL A 4 -5.37 6.12 -6.60
CA VAL A 4 -6.03 6.69 -5.42
C VAL A 4 -5.35 6.16 -4.15
N LYS A 5 -4.89 7.08 -3.31
CA LYS A 5 -4.46 6.82 -1.94
C LYS A 5 -5.39 7.58 -1.00
N VAL A 6 -5.99 6.88 -0.04
CA VAL A 6 -6.72 7.51 1.06
C VAL A 6 -5.76 7.72 2.22
N VAL A 7 -5.79 8.93 2.80
CA VAL A 7 -5.02 9.35 3.97
C VAL A 7 -6.00 10.02 4.91
N ASP A 8 -6.07 9.55 6.15
CA ASP A 8 -6.94 10.14 7.16
C ASP A 8 -6.43 11.53 7.57
N SER A 9 -7.31 12.38 8.08
CA SER A 9 -6.97 13.78 8.39
C SER A 9 -5.96 13.93 9.54
N ASP A 10 -5.82 12.91 10.36
CA ASP A 10 -4.87 12.81 11.48
C ASP A 10 -3.57 12.07 11.10
N ASP A 11 -3.44 11.65 9.84
CA ASP A 11 -2.28 10.96 9.30
C ASP A 11 -1.45 11.83 8.34
N TRP A 12 -0.23 11.39 8.06
CA TRP A 12 0.68 12.03 7.10
C TRP A 12 1.44 10.98 6.29
N VAL A 13 1.96 11.42 5.14
CA VAL A 13 2.81 10.59 4.27
C VAL A 13 4.23 11.14 4.28
N ASP A 14 5.22 10.26 4.48
CA ASP A 14 6.62 10.65 4.35
C ASP A 14 6.93 11.09 2.90
N PRO A 15 7.41 12.33 2.68
CA PRO A 15 7.63 12.85 1.33
C PRO A 15 8.63 12.02 0.52
N ARG A 16 9.68 11.46 1.15
CA ARG A 16 10.70 10.68 0.44
C ARG A 16 10.18 9.31 0.05
N ALA A 17 9.41 8.67 0.92
CA ALA A 17 8.72 7.42 0.61
C ALA A 17 7.68 7.64 -0.50
N TYR A 18 6.93 8.74 -0.41
CA TYR A 18 5.91 9.07 -1.40
C TYR A 18 6.47 9.30 -2.80
N LEU A 19 7.60 10.02 -2.93
CA LEU A 19 8.27 10.20 -4.21
C LEU A 19 8.68 8.88 -4.86
N LYS A 20 9.25 7.95 -4.08
CA LYS A 20 9.61 6.60 -4.58
C LYS A 20 8.39 5.80 -5.05
N ILE A 21 7.27 5.95 -4.34
CA ILE A 21 6.00 5.33 -4.74
C ILE A 21 5.55 5.90 -6.07
N LEU A 22 5.54 7.23 -6.23
CA LEU A 22 5.13 7.88 -7.48
C LEU A 22 6.02 7.47 -8.66
N GLU A 23 7.34 7.41 -8.47
CA GLU A 23 8.29 6.92 -9.47
C GLU A 23 7.95 5.47 -9.89
N THR A 24 7.67 4.60 -8.92
CA THR A 24 7.32 3.20 -9.20
C THR A 24 6.00 3.08 -9.94
N LEU A 25 4.96 3.83 -9.52
CA LEU A 25 3.68 3.83 -10.20
C LEU A 25 3.81 4.35 -11.64
N GLN A 26 4.60 5.39 -11.86
CA GLN A 26 4.87 5.91 -13.21
C GLN A 26 5.60 4.89 -14.08
N GLU A 27 6.55 4.15 -13.51
CA GLU A 27 7.25 3.07 -14.21
C GLU A 27 6.27 1.95 -14.63
N LEU A 28 5.39 1.51 -13.73
CA LEU A 28 4.36 0.51 -14.02
C LEU A 28 3.45 0.95 -15.18
N GLU A 29 2.98 2.21 -15.15
CA GLU A 29 2.16 2.77 -16.23
C GLU A 29 2.92 2.83 -17.56
N SER A 30 4.18 3.29 -17.55
CA SER A 30 5.00 3.38 -18.77
C SER A 30 5.29 2.03 -19.42
N LYS A 31 5.32 0.95 -18.62
CA LYS A 31 5.50 -0.42 -19.09
C LYS A 31 4.19 -1.12 -19.46
N GLY A 32 3.04 -0.45 -19.28
CA GLY A 32 1.72 -1.04 -19.50
C GLY A 32 1.43 -2.22 -18.56
N GLN A 33 2.02 -2.23 -17.36
CA GLN A 33 1.77 -3.28 -16.38
C GLN A 33 0.45 -2.98 -15.66
N GLU A 34 -0.48 -3.92 -15.72
CA GLU A 34 -1.76 -3.81 -15.03
C GLU A 34 -1.61 -4.27 -13.59
N VAL A 35 -1.60 -3.31 -12.66
CA VAL A 35 -1.58 -3.54 -11.22
C VAL A 35 -2.84 -2.92 -10.62
N ASP A 36 -3.59 -3.72 -9.87
CA ASP A 36 -4.84 -3.27 -9.24
C ASP A 36 -4.59 -2.48 -7.96
N VAL A 37 -3.62 -2.93 -7.16
CA VAL A 37 -3.31 -2.40 -5.84
C VAL A 37 -1.80 -2.40 -5.62
N PHE A 38 -1.26 -1.27 -5.17
CA PHE A 38 0.11 -1.15 -4.68
C PHE A 38 0.12 -1.16 -3.15
N VAL A 39 0.97 -1.99 -2.56
CA VAL A 39 1.02 -2.20 -1.10
C VAL A 39 2.32 -1.63 -0.52
N THR A 40 2.19 -0.88 0.59
CA THR A 40 3.32 -0.36 1.36
C THR A 40 3.23 -0.75 2.82
N ASN A 41 4.39 -0.91 3.45
CA ASN A 41 4.47 -0.89 4.91
C ASN A 41 4.04 0.50 5.43
N PHE A 42 3.55 0.56 6.67
CA PHE A 42 3.19 1.83 7.32
C PHE A 42 3.65 1.81 8.78
N VAL A 43 3.82 3.00 9.36
CA VAL A 43 4.25 3.16 10.75
C VAL A 43 3.05 3.57 11.58
N TYR A 44 2.73 2.78 12.60
CA TYR A 44 1.79 3.18 13.63
C TYR A 44 2.52 3.99 14.69
N GLU A 45 2.18 5.27 14.78
CA GLU A 45 2.65 6.19 15.83
C GLU A 45 1.48 6.54 16.73
N LYS A 46 1.60 6.26 18.03
CA LYS A 46 0.58 6.63 19.02
C LYS A 46 1.09 7.81 19.83
N GLU A 47 0.29 8.89 19.90
CA GLU A 47 0.62 10.04 20.73
C GLU A 47 0.91 9.61 22.18
N GLY A 48 2.03 10.06 22.72
CA GLY A 48 2.49 9.73 24.07
C GLY A 48 3.23 8.40 24.22
N GLN A 49 3.43 7.61 23.15
CA GLN A 49 4.27 6.41 23.17
C GLN A 49 5.56 6.62 22.39
N SER A 50 6.71 6.38 23.04
CA SER A 50 8.03 6.50 22.42
C SER A 50 8.33 5.39 21.40
N ARG A 51 7.55 4.30 21.40
CA ARG A 51 7.72 3.18 20.48
C ARG A 51 6.84 3.34 19.26
N LYS A 52 7.48 3.61 18.12
CA LYS A 52 6.87 3.48 16.79
C LYS A 52 6.76 2.01 16.43
N LYS A 53 5.59 1.54 16.00
CA LYS A 53 5.41 0.16 15.54
C LYS A 53 5.30 0.16 14.01
N SER A 54 6.34 -0.32 13.34
CA SER A 54 6.27 -0.56 11.89
C SER A 54 5.42 -1.80 11.63
N MET A 55 4.39 -1.65 10.80
CA MET A 55 3.62 -2.77 10.29
C MET A 55 4.26 -3.20 8.97
N SER A 56 4.96 -4.34 9.01
CA SER A 56 5.60 -4.95 7.85
C SER A 56 4.82 -6.16 7.34
N TYR A 57 4.72 -6.25 6.02
CA TYR A 57 4.13 -7.38 5.32
C TYR A 57 5.16 -8.33 4.73
N ASP A 58 6.47 -8.12 4.95
CA ASP A 58 7.55 -8.85 4.28
C ASP A 58 7.55 -10.37 4.57
N SER A 59 6.84 -10.80 5.62
CA SER A 59 6.66 -12.22 5.99
C SER A 59 5.50 -12.90 5.25
N VAL A 60 4.61 -12.14 4.61
CA VAL A 60 3.36 -12.64 4.02
C VAL A 60 3.13 -12.17 2.59
N LEU A 61 3.72 -11.04 2.19
CA LEU A 61 3.66 -10.51 0.83
C LEU A 61 5.05 -10.55 0.20
N PRO A 62 5.15 -11.00 -1.06
CA PRO A 62 6.40 -10.84 -1.80
C PRO A 62 6.79 -9.36 -1.99
N VAL A 63 8.09 -9.07 -1.91
CA VAL A 63 8.62 -7.69 -1.85
C VAL A 63 9.18 -7.26 -3.21
N ARG A 64 8.84 -6.03 -3.65
CA ARG A 64 9.31 -5.44 -4.93
C ARG A 64 9.01 -6.31 -6.16
N GLN A 65 7.86 -6.96 -6.14
CA GLN A 65 7.37 -7.75 -7.26
C GLN A 65 5.87 -7.56 -7.43
N ILE A 66 5.39 -7.79 -8.65
CA ILE A 66 3.96 -7.96 -8.93
C ILE A 66 3.62 -9.42 -8.60
N PHE A 67 2.54 -9.64 -7.87
CA PHE A 67 2.14 -10.97 -7.42
C PHE A 67 0.61 -11.12 -7.40
N GLY A 68 0.15 -12.37 -7.43
CA GLY A 68 -1.25 -12.75 -7.25
C GLY A 68 -1.50 -13.38 -5.87
N TRP A 69 -2.77 -13.67 -5.58
CA TRP A 69 -3.21 -14.26 -4.30
C TRP A 69 -2.61 -15.63 -4.01
N ASP A 70 -2.22 -16.38 -5.04
CA ASP A 70 -1.55 -17.68 -4.95
C ASP A 70 -0.16 -17.61 -4.32
N GLN A 71 0.47 -16.42 -4.34
CA GLN A 71 1.80 -16.16 -3.78
C GLN A 71 1.73 -15.50 -2.39
N VAL A 72 0.53 -15.24 -1.88
CA VAL A 72 0.32 -14.59 -0.59
C VAL A 72 0.35 -15.63 0.54
N GLY A 73 1.19 -15.37 1.54
CA GLY A 73 1.32 -16.20 2.73
C GLY A 73 0.15 -16.02 3.71
N ASN A 74 0.18 -16.80 4.79
CA ASN A 74 -0.84 -16.74 5.83
C ASN A 74 -0.65 -15.50 6.72
N PHE A 75 -1.59 -14.56 6.68
CA PHE A 75 -1.63 -13.43 7.60
C PHE A 75 -1.79 -13.90 9.05
N SER A 76 -0.94 -13.40 9.94
CA SER A 76 -1.14 -13.58 11.39
C SER A 76 -2.29 -12.69 11.88
N LYS A 77 -2.83 -13.00 13.07
CA LYS A 77 -3.98 -12.28 13.66
C LYS A 77 -3.79 -10.76 13.85
N GLY A 78 -2.57 -10.24 13.71
CA GLY A 78 -2.25 -8.81 13.81
C GLY A 78 -1.79 -8.17 12.51
N GLN A 79 -1.76 -8.90 11.40
CA GLN A 79 -1.44 -8.39 10.07
C GLN A 79 -2.73 -8.29 9.28
N TYR A 80 -3.23 -7.07 9.15
CA TYR A 80 -4.42 -6.77 8.40
C TYR A 80 -4.06 -5.72 7.36
N THR A 81 -4.49 -5.92 6.12
CA THR A 81 -4.23 -5.00 5.02
C THR A 81 -5.08 -3.74 5.23
N MET A 82 -4.51 -2.77 5.92
CA MET A 82 -5.19 -1.50 6.21
C MET A 82 -5.23 -0.57 5.01
N MET A 83 -6.20 0.32 4.99
CA MET A 83 -6.28 1.44 4.05
C MET A 83 -4.95 2.22 3.96
N HIS A 84 -4.24 2.42 5.09
CA HIS A 84 -2.92 3.08 5.13
C HIS A 84 -1.81 2.34 4.39
N SER A 85 -1.99 1.05 4.08
CA SER A 85 -1.04 0.27 3.28
C SER A 85 -1.38 0.19 1.80
N LEU A 86 -2.54 0.68 1.36
CA LEU A 86 -3.04 0.43 0.01
C LEU A 86 -3.11 1.70 -0.84
N ILE A 87 -2.74 1.56 -2.12
CA ILE A 87 -2.98 2.55 -3.18
C ILE A 87 -3.67 1.79 -4.31
N TYR A 88 -4.86 2.26 -4.71
CA TYR A 88 -5.71 1.55 -5.68
C TYR A 88 -5.60 2.17 -7.06
N ARG A 89 -5.73 1.35 -8.09
CA ARG A 89 -6.06 1.85 -9.42
C ARG A 89 -7.49 2.41 -9.40
N THR A 90 -7.68 3.61 -9.94
CA THR A 90 -8.98 4.31 -9.89
C THR A 90 -10.10 3.49 -10.55
N ASP A 91 -9.79 2.79 -11.64
CA ASP A 91 -10.80 2.04 -12.39
C ASP A 91 -11.31 0.82 -11.62
N LEU A 92 -10.47 0.18 -10.80
CA LEU A 92 -10.88 -0.88 -9.87
C LEU A 92 -11.95 -0.35 -8.90
N LEU A 93 -11.74 0.83 -8.31
CA LEU A 93 -12.69 1.43 -7.38
C LEU A 93 -14.01 1.79 -8.06
N ARG A 94 -13.96 2.29 -9.30
CA ARG A 94 -15.17 2.61 -10.08
C ARG A 94 -15.97 1.36 -10.45
N ALA A 95 -15.29 0.28 -10.83
CA ALA A 95 -15.92 -1.00 -11.12
C ALA A 95 -16.55 -1.67 -9.88
N SER A 96 -16.11 -1.27 -8.67
CA SER A 96 -16.58 -1.81 -7.40
C SER A 96 -17.82 -1.08 -6.83
N GLN A 97 -18.45 -0.18 -7.58
CA GLN A 97 -19.74 0.40 -7.19
C GLN A 97 -20.85 -0.66 -7.34
N PHE A 98 -21.50 -1.00 -6.23
CA PHE A 98 -22.74 -1.76 -6.17
C PHE A 98 -23.95 -0.82 -6.15
#